data_AF-A0A2A5MGP0-F1
#
_entry.id   AF-A0A2A5MGP0-F1
#
_cell.length_a   1.000
_cell.length_b   1.000
_cell.length_c   1.000
_cell.angle_alpha   90.00
_cell.angle_beta   90.00
_cell.angle_gamma   90.00
#
_symmetry.space_group_name_H-M   'P 1'
#
loop_
_entity.id
_entity.type
_entity.pdbx_description
1 polymer ?
#
loop_
_entity_poly.entity_id
_entity_poly.type
_entity_poly.pdbx_seq_one_letter_code
_entity_poly.pdbx_strand_id
1 'polypeptide(L)'
;MVLFNQYVTFNKQSDSHKCFCCEYRNHKGDDVTEEQRFDQRIAQETAIEPQDWMPDAYRKTLIRQIGQHAHSEIVGMLPEGNWITRAPTLRRKAILLAKVQDEAGHGLYLYSAAETLGCAREDLYQKMLDGQMKYSSIFNYPTLSWADIGVIGWLVDGAAIVNQVALCRTSYGPYARAMVKICKEESFHQRQGFEACMALAQGNDAQRQLLQDAINRFWWPALMMFGPNDDNSPNSARSMAWKIKLHSNDELRQRFVDNTVPQVEILGMTVPDPDLQFDEASGHYRFGEIDWQEFNEVISGRGICNHERLAAKRKAWEEGEWVREAALAHAQKQQARSAA
;
A
#
# COMPACT_ATOMS: atom_id res chain seq x y z
N MET A 1 62.91 41.87 6.52
CA MET A 1 63.26 40.45 6.71
C MET A 1 62.21 39.63 5.96
N VAL A 2 62.58 39.28 4.72
CA VAL A 2 62.13 38.18 3.86
C VAL A 2 60.62 37.99 3.60
N LEU A 3 60.22 38.52 2.44
CA LEU A 3 59.17 38.00 1.55
C LEU A 3 59.51 36.56 1.10
N PHE A 4 58.53 35.66 1.01
CA PHE A 4 58.64 34.50 0.12
C PHE A 4 57.44 34.41 -0.83
N ASN A 5 57.79 34.64 -2.07
CA ASN A 5 57.03 34.50 -3.31
C ASN A 5 57.54 33.20 -3.95
N GLN A 6 56.69 32.20 -4.21
CA GLN A 6 57.08 31.06 -5.05
C GLN A 6 55.97 30.64 -6.01
N TYR A 7 56.08 31.20 -7.22
CA TYR A 7 55.96 30.59 -8.55
C TYR A 7 54.96 29.44 -8.77
N VAL A 8 53.89 29.77 -9.50
CA VAL A 8 53.15 28.84 -10.35
C VAL A 8 53.99 28.53 -11.58
N THR A 9 54.33 27.26 -11.79
CA THR A 9 54.88 26.77 -13.06
C THR A 9 53.81 25.92 -13.77
N PHE A 10 53.40 26.36 -14.95
CA PHE A 10 52.61 25.55 -15.88
C PHE A 10 53.57 24.72 -16.73
N ASN A 11 53.49 23.39 -16.63
CA ASN A 11 54.09 22.49 -17.60
C ASN A 11 52.97 21.82 -18.42
N LYS A 12 52.97 22.09 -19.72
CA LYS A 12 52.19 21.38 -20.75
C LYS A 12 53.04 20.21 -21.27
N GLN A 13 52.55 18.98 -21.12
CA GLN A 13 52.86 17.81 -21.96
C GLN A 13 51.90 16.67 -21.53
N SER A 14 50.83 16.42 -22.29
CA SER A 14 50.68 15.47 -23.41
C SER A 14 50.27 14.07 -22.96
N ASP A 15 49.01 13.74 -23.27
CA ASP A 15 48.36 12.44 -23.51
C ASP A 15 48.81 11.18 -22.74
N SER A 16 47.90 10.68 -21.90
CA SER A 16 47.42 9.29 -22.00
C SER A 16 46.18 9.09 -21.12
N HIS A 17 45.20 8.34 -21.65
CA HIS A 17 43.94 8.01 -20.99
C HIS A 17 44.14 7.40 -19.60
N LYS A 18 43.69 8.09 -18.55
CA LYS A 18 43.26 7.47 -17.29
C LYS A 18 42.01 8.17 -16.79
N CYS A 19 40.88 7.46 -16.91
CA CYS A 19 39.67 7.75 -16.16
C CYS A 19 40.02 7.73 -14.67
N PHE A 20 40.02 8.90 -14.02
CA PHE A 20 40.12 9.00 -12.58
C PHE A 20 38.81 8.49 -11.97
N CYS A 21 38.69 7.16 -11.84
CA CYS A 21 37.88 6.60 -10.76
C CYS A 21 38.55 7.05 -9.47
N CYS A 22 37.90 7.98 -8.76
CA CYS A 22 38.26 8.32 -7.39
C CYS A 22 37.94 7.09 -6.52
N GLU A 23 38.88 6.15 -6.43
CA GLU A 23 38.83 5.05 -5.46
C GLU A 23 39.04 5.65 -4.07
N TYR A 24 37.95 5.88 -3.34
CA TYR A 24 38.00 6.08 -1.89
C TYR A 24 38.37 4.74 -1.23
N ARG A 25 39.66 4.45 -1.12
CA ARG A 25 40.15 3.37 -0.25
C ARG A 25 40.01 3.79 1.21
N ASN A 26 39.10 3.15 1.94
CA ASN A 26 39.02 3.29 3.39
C ASN A 26 40.21 2.54 4.03
N HIS A 27 40.84 3.14 5.04
CA HIS A 27 42.10 2.69 5.67
C HIS A 27 41.98 1.31 6.40
N LYS A 28 40.84 0.63 6.32
CA LYS A 28 40.56 -0.64 7.02
C LYS A 28 40.63 -1.91 6.18
N GLY A 29 40.85 -1.82 4.86
CA GLY A 29 41.00 -3.02 4.02
C GLY A 29 39.71 -3.79 3.73
N ASP A 30 38.55 -3.16 3.93
CA ASP A 30 37.26 -3.69 3.47
C ASP A 30 37.02 -3.17 2.04
N ASP A 31 37.52 -3.88 1.02
CA ASP A 31 37.27 -3.62 -0.41
C ASP A 31 35.81 -4.02 -0.80
N VAL A 32 34.83 -3.53 -0.05
CA VAL A 32 33.41 -3.82 -0.27
C VAL A 32 32.72 -2.54 -0.77
N THR A 33 32.17 -2.60 -1.97
CA THR A 33 31.38 -1.51 -2.54
C THR A 33 30.11 -1.25 -1.71
N GLU A 34 29.53 -0.05 -1.84
CA GLU A 34 28.25 0.30 -1.21
C GLU A 34 27.13 -0.69 -1.57
N GLU A 35 27.08 -1.13 -2.83
CA GLU A 35 26.15 -2.17 -3.32
C GLU A 35 26.34 -3.50 -2.58
N GLN A 36 27.58 -3.99 -2.49
CA GLN A 36 27.86 -5.24 -1.79
C GLN A 36 27.53 -5.16 -0.29
N ARG A 37 27.76 -4.00 0.35
CA ARG A 37 27.39 -3.79 1.76
C ARG A 37 25.87 -3.81 1.95
N PHE A 38 25.13 -3.21 1.03
CA PHE A 38 23.67 -3.27 1.03
C PHE A 38 23.17 -4.70 0.85
N ASP A 39 23.70 -5.45 -0.12
CA ASP A 39 23.31 -6.84 -0.36
C ASP A 39 23.61 -7.74 0.86
N GLN A 40 24.76 -7.52 1.52
CA GLN A 40 25.09 -8.20 2.78
C GLN A 40 24.09 -7.89 3.89
N ARG A 41 23.66 -6.63 4.04
CA ARG A 41 22.64 -6.25 5.03
C ARG A 41 21.30 -6.91 4.75
N ILE A 42 20.86 -6.95 3.49
CA ILE A 42 19.63 -7.65 3.08
C ILE A 42 19.73 -9.15 3.38
N ALA A 43 20.87 -9.79 3.06
CA ALA A 43 21.10 -11.20 3.33
C ALA A 43 21.03 -11.51 4.83
N GLN A 44 21.61 -10.64 5.67
CA GLN A 44 21.61 -10.76 7.13
C GLN A 44 20.33 -10.27 7.81
N GLU A 45 19.32 -9.85 7.05
CA GLU A 45 18.04 -9.33 7.59
C GLU A 45 18.22 -8.11 8.50
N THR A 46 19.27 -7.34 8.24
CA THR A 46 19.45 -6.04 8.89
C THR A 46 18.50 -5.04 8.24
N ALA A 47 17.56 -4.52 9.03
CA ALA A 47 16.62 -3.50 8.55
C ALA A 47 17.36 -2.28 8.01
N ILE A 48 16.97 -1.83 6.82
CA ILE A 48 17.48 -0.62 6.17
C ILE A 48 16.76 0.59 6.77
N GLU A 49 17.54 1.57 7.24
CA GLU A 49 17.05 2.79 7.87
C GLU A 49 17.25 4.04 6.99
N PRO A 50 16.59 5.18 7.27
CA PRO A 50 16.60 6.36 6.39
C PRO A 50 17.98 6.94 6.07
N GLN A 51 18.91 6.85 7.01
CA GLN A 51 20.28 7.38 6.90
C GLN A 51 21.21 6.43 6.13
N ASP A 52 20.79 5.19 5.91
CA ASP A 52 21.61 4.20 5.24
C ASP A 52 21.73 4.49 3.75
N TRP A 53 22.89 4.16 3.19
CA TRP A 53 23.00 4.05 1.75
C TRP A 53 22.09 2.91 1.25
N MET A 54 21.41 3.16 0.13
CA MET A 54 20.57 2.18 -0.55
C MET A 54 20.59 2.46 -2.05
N PRO A 55 20.41 1.45 -2.92
CA PRO A 55 20.29 1.65 -4.35
C PRO A 55 19.17 2.64 -4.70
N ASP A 56 19.38 3.53 -5.67
CA ASP A 56 18.35 4.49 -6.10
C ASP A 56 17.08 3.79 -6.60
N ALA A 57 17.23 2.65 -7.29
CA ALA A 57 16.09 1.83 -7.72
C ALA A 57 15.33 1.20 -6.54
N TYR A 58 16.01 0.85 -5.43
CA TYR A 58 15.38 0.39 -4.19
C TYR A 58 14.57 1.53 -3.54
N ARG A 59 15.17 2.72 -3.43
CA ARG A 59 14.50 3.93 -2.92
C ARG A 59 13.25 4.27 -3.73
N LYS A 60 13.37 4.33 -5.06
CA LYS A 60 12.26 4.67 -5.98
C LYS A 60 11.13 3.64 -5.95
N THR A 61 11.45 2.34 -5.90
CA THR A 61 10.40 1.32 -5.84
C THR A 61 9.64 1.35 -4.51
N LEU A 62 10.33 1.67 -3.40
CA LEU A 62 9.67 1.86 -2.09
C LEU A 62 8.84 3.15 -2.05
N ILE A 63 9.32 4.27 -2.58
CA ILE A 63 8.50 5.50 -2.70
C ILE A 63 7.23 5.19 -3.48
N ARG A 64 7.34 4.47 -4.61
CA ARG A 64 6.18 4.02 -5.38
C ARG A 64 5.26 3.13 -4.53
N GLN A 65 5.78 2.09 -3.90
CA GLN A 65 4.96 1.12 -3.18
C GLN A 65 4.28 1.72 -1.95
N ILE A 66 5.04 2.38 -1.07
CA ILE A 66 4.53 2.98 0.17
C ILE A 66 3.61 4.16 -0.15
N GLY A 67 3.94 4.99 -1.15
CA GLY A 67 3.09 6.08 -1.60
C GLY A 67 1.73 5.57 -2.12
N GLN A 68 1.74 4.57 -3.00
CA GLN A 68 0.50 3.96 -3.50
C GLN A 68 -0.28 3.22 -2.39
N HIS A 69 0.40 2.68 -1.39
CA HIS A 69 -0.25 2.13 -0.19
C HIS A 69 -0.98 3.25 0.58
N ALA A 70 -0.31 4.38 0.85
CA ALA A 70 -0.93 5.53 1.48
C ALA A 70 -2.13 6.07 0.67
N HIS A 71 -2.02 6.08 -0.66
CA HIS A 71 -3.14 6.46 -1.53
C HIS A 71 -4.32 5.50 -1.40
N SER A 72 -4.03 4.20 -1.21
CA SER A 72 -5.04 3.16 -1.04
C SER A 72 -5.88 3.43 0.20
N GLU A 73 -5.25 3.76 1.34
CA GLU A 73 -5.98 4.17 2.55
C GLU A 73 -6.92 5.36 2.30
N ILE A 74 -6.41 6.41 1.65
CA ILE A 74 -7.16 7.65 1.43
C ILE A 74 -8.34 7.48 0.45
N VAL A 75 -8.21 6.58 -0.53
CA VAL A 75 -9.27 6.28 -1.49
C VAL A 75 -10.26 5.25 -0.93
N GLY A 76 -9.81 4.33 -0.07
CA GLY A 76 -10.62 3.32 0.62
C GLY A 76 -11.72 3.90 1.50
N MET A 77 -11.47 5.09 2.07
CA MET A 77 -12.48 5.84 2.82
C MET A 77 -13.73 6.19 2.01
N LEU A 78 -13.68 6.21 0.66
CA LEU A 78 -14.81 6.62 -0.19
C LEU A 78 -15.91 5.56 -0.31
N PRO A 79 -15.65 4.31 -0.73
CA PRO A 79 -16.68 3.28 -0.80
C PRO A 79 -17.34 3.02 0.56
N GLU A 80 -16.59 3.10 1.66
CA GLU A 80 -17.13 2.93 3.01
C GLU A 80 -17.85 4.18 3.53
N GLY A 81 -17.26 5.36 3.31
CA GLY A 81 -17.85 6.66 3.61
C GLY A 81 -19.23 6.85 2.98
N ASN A 82 -19.46 6.26 1.81
CA ASN A 82 -20.75 6.21 1.12
C ASN A 82 -21.89 5.71 2.03
N TRP A 83 -21.61 4.78 2.95
CA TRP A 83 -22.61 4.15 3.81
C TRP A 83 -22.64 4.66 5.25
N ILE A 84 -21.76 5.57 5.66
CA ILE A 84 -21.73 6.13 7.02
C ILE A 84 -23.10 6.69 7.43
N THR A 85 -23.77 7.43 6.55
CA THR A 85 -25.07 8.04 6.87
C THR A 85 -26.23 7.02 6.85
N ARG A 86 -26.03 5.87 6.20
CA ARG A 86 -27.06 4.86 5.87
C ARG A 86 -26.91 3.53 6.62
N ALA A 87 -25.89 3.39 7.47
CA ALA A 87 -25.69 2.19 8.28
C ALA A 87 -26.95 1.87 9.11
N PRO A 88 -27.38 0.60 9.16
CA PRO A 88 -28.72 0.20 9.61
C PRO A 88 -28.92 0.29 11.13
N THR A 89 -27.84 0.38 11.90
CA THR A 89 -27.89 0.54 13.36
C THR A 89 -26.84 1.52 13.83
N LEU A 90 -27.07 2.17 14.98
CA LEU A 90 -26.10 3.08 15.58
C LEU A 90 -24.79 2.35 15.96
N ARG A 91 -24.87 1.09 16.40
CA ARG A 91 -23.69 0.26 16.70
C ARG A 91 -22.82 0.09 15.44
N ARG A 92 -23.42 -0.33 14.32
CA ARG A 92 -22.67 -0.52 13.07
C ARG A 92 -22.18 0.80 12.47
N LYS A 93 -22.95 1.88 12.64
CA LYS A 93 -22.52 3.23 12.25
C LYS A 93 -21.29 3.70 13.04
N ALA A 94 -21.26 3.49 14.35
CA ALA A 94 -20.13 3.85 15.19
C ALA A 94 -18.86 3.04 14.85
N ILE A 95 -19.02 1.73 14.60
CA ILE A 95 -17.91 0.87 14.15
C ILE A 95 -17.35 1.36 12.80
N LEU A 96 -18.22 1.65 11.83
CA LEU A 96 -17.79 2.13 10.52
C LEU A 96 -17.07 3.49 10.60
N LEU A 97 -17.56 4.41 11.45
CA LEU A 97 -16.88 5.68 11.71
C LEU A 97 -15.49 5.47 12.29
N ALA A 98 -15.34 4.56 13.26
CA ALA A 98 -14.04 4.25 13.85
C ALA A 98 -13.08 3.64 12.81
N LYS A 99 -13.55 2.70 11.98
CA LYS A 99 -12.76 2.11 10.89
C LYS A 99 -12.24 3.16 9.91
N VAL A 100 -13.14 3.98 9.35
CA VAL A 100 -12.78 5.02 8.37
C VAL A 100 -11.88 6.09 8.99
N GLN A 101 -12.02 6.36 10.29
CA GLN A 101 -11.09 7.23 11.01
C GLN A 101 -9.68 6.63 11.09
N ASP A 102 -9.56 5.34 11.38
CA ASP A 102 -8.27 4.66 11.46
C ASP A 102 -7.59 4.55 10.09
N GLU A 103 -8.35 4.32 9.00
CA GLU A 103 -7.82 4.38 7.62
C GLU A 103 -7.14 5.74 7.33
N ALA A 104 -7.74 6.85 7.78
CA ALA A 104 -7.10 8.16 7.64
C ALA A 104 -5.77 8.23 8.44
N GLY A 105 -5.72 7.64 9.63
CA GLY A 105 -4.52 7.50 10.44
C GLY A 105 -3.44 6.65 9.79
N HIS A 106 -3.81 5.51 9.20
CA HIS A 106 -2.91 4.61 8.48
C HIS A 106 -2.30 5.31 7.26
N GLY A 107 -3.10 6.06 6.51
CA GLY A 107 -2.63 6.88 5.41
C GLY A 107 -1.55 7.88 5.87
N LEU A 108 -1.72 8.51 7.02
CA LEU A 108 -0.71 9.41 7.61
C LEU A 108 0.58 8.66 8.02
N TYR A 109 0.47 7.48 8.62
CA TYR A 109 1.64 6.66 8.95
C TYR A 109 2.43 6.27 7.69
N LEU A 110 1.75 5.90 6.62
CA LEU A 110 2.37 5.50 5.36
C LEU A 110 3.02 6.67 4.63
N TYR A 111 2.37 7.84 4.57
CA TYR A 111 3.03 9.04 4.05
C TYR A 111 4.27 9.38 4.88
N SER A 112 4.19 9.32 6.21
CA SER A 112 5.35 9.57 7.08
C SER A 112 6.49 8.59 6.79
N ALA A 113 6.18 7.31 6.58
CA ALA A 113 7.19 6.31 6.20
C ALA A 113 7.78 6.60 4.81
N ALA A 114 6.98 7.01 3.83
CA ALA A 114 7.45 7.37 2.50
C ALA A 114 8.38 8.61 2.52
N GLU A 115 8.06 9.62 3.31
CA GLU A 115 8.85 10.86 3.40
C GLU A 115 10.26 10.61 3.95
N THR A 116 10.47 9.57 4.75
CA THR A 116 11.83 9.16 5.18
C THR A 116 12.75 8.73 4.04
N LEU A 117 12.20 8.47 2.84
CA LEU A 117 12.96 8.19 1.62
C LEU A 117 13.31 9.46 0.82
N GLY A 118 12.89 10.64 1.28
CA GLY A 118 13.19 11.93 0.67
C GLY A 118 12.16 12.41 -0.37
N CYS A 119 10.97 11.81 -0.40
CA CYS A 119 9.84 12.35 -1.17
C CYS A 119 8.98 13.28 -0.29
N ALA A 120 8.08 14.04 -0.91
CA ALA A 120 7.12 14.90 -0.21
C ALA A 120 5.71 14.34 -0.37
N ARG A 121 4.91 14.32 0.71
CA ARG A 121 3.53 13.83 0.68
C ARG A 121 2.68 14.54 -0.36
N GLU A 122 2.77 15.86 -0.44
CA GLU A 122 2.02 16.70 -1.38
C GLU A 122 2.29 16.30 -2.84
N ASP A 123 3.54 16.03 -3.19
CA ASP A 123 3.94 15.61 -4.54
C ASP A 123 3.38 14.22 -4.88
N LEU A 124 3.45 13.27 -3.92
CA LEU A 124 2.87 11.94 -4.11
C LEU A 124 1.35 12.03 -4.27
N TYR A 125 0.70 12.82 -3.42
CA TYR A 125 -0.75 12.99 -3.46
C TYR A 125 -1.21 13.64 -4.76
N GLN A 126 -0.52 14.67 -5.24
CA GLN A 126 -0.80 15.30 -6.52
C GLN A 126 -0.64 14.31 -7.68
N LYS A 127 0.43 13.50 -7.69
CA LYS A 127 0.61 12.43 -8.69
C LYS A 127 -0.53 11.41 -8.69
N MET A 128 -1.13 11.12 -7.54
CA MET A 128 -2.33 10.29 -7.49
C MET A 128 -3.55 11.01 -8.08
N LEU A 129 -3.77 12.28 -7.73
CA LEU A 129 -4.84 13.11 -8.30
C LEU A 129 -4.74 13.23 -9.82
N ASP A 130 -3.52 13.26 -10.36
CA ASP A 130 -3.23 13.32 -11.79
C ASP A 130 -3.26 11.94 -12.48
N GLY A 131 -3.52 10.85 -11.73
CA GLY A 131 -3.54 9.48 -12.24
C GLY A 131 -2.17 8.90 -12.58
N GLN A 132 -1.08 9.54 -12.15
CA GLN A 132 0.31 9.12 -12.38
C GLN A 132 0.81 8.09 -11.34
N MET A 133 0.18 8.05 -10.16
CA MET A 133 0.41 7.02 -9.13
C MET A 133 -0.91 6.30 -8.80
N LYS A 134 -0.82 4.98 -8.62
CA LYS A 134 -1.99 4.13 -8.40
C LYS A 134 -2.45 4.12 -6.93
N TYR A 135 -3.63 3.57 -6.73
CA TYR A 135 -4.13 3.07 -5.44
C TYR A 135 -4.68 1.66 -5.68
N SER A 136 -5.03 0.92 -4.62
CA SER A 136 -5.50 -0.46 -4.71
C SER A 136 -6.70 -0.60 -5.64
N SER A 137 -6.69 -1.65 -6.47
CA SER A 137 -7.73 -1.91 -7.48
C SER A 137 -9.13 -1.99 -6.86
N ILE A 138 -9.24 -2.58 -5.66
CA ILE A 138 -10.49 -2.89 -4.98
C ILE A 138 -11.38 -1.66 -4.70
N PHE A 139 -10.78 -0.48 -4.55
CA PHE A 139 -11.56 0.72 -4.23
C PHE A 139 -12.27 1.33 -5.44
N ASN A 140 -12.09 0.73 -6.63
CA ASN A 140 -12.82 1.08 -7.85
C ASN A 140 -14.14 0.32 -8.00
N TYR A 141 -14.52 -0.51 -7.03
CA TYR A 141 -15.81 -1.19 -7.03
C TYR A 141 -16.84 -0.41 -6.19
N PRO A 142 -18.12 -0.37 -6.59
CA PRO A 142 -19.15 0.39 -5.89
C PRO A 142 -19.74 -0.37 -4.70
N THR A 143 -20.12 0.37 -3.65
CA THR A 143 -20.90 -0.16 -2.52
C THR A 143 -22.39 0.09 -2.75
N LEU A 144 -23.07 -0.91 -3.32
CA LEU A 144 -24.46 -0.94 -3.75
C LEU A 144 -25.43 -1.35 -2.63
N SER A 145 -24.94 -2.05 -1.61
CA SER A 145 -25.74 -2.49 -0.46
C SER A 145 -24.99 -2.35 0.88
N TRP A 146 -25.71 -2.49 2.00
CA TRP A 146 -25.08 -2.54 3.31
C TRP A 146 -24.20 -3.79 3.49
N ALA A 147 -24.55 -4.91 2.83
CA ALA A 147 -23.75 -6.12 2.91
C ALA A 147 -22.33 -5.90 2.34
N ASP A 148 -22.19 -5.01 1.35
CA ASP A 148 -20.91 -4.64 0.75
C ASP A 148 -19.95 -4.07 1.79
N ILE A 149 -20.45 -3.33 2.79
CA ILE A 149 -19.63 -2.79 3.88
C ILE A 149 -19.13 -3.91 4.80
N GLY A 150 -20.01 -4.87 5.12
CA GLY A 150 -19.61 -6.05 5.86
C GLY A 150 -18.55 -6.87 5.11
N VAL A 151 -18.75 -7.06 3.80
CA VAL A 151 -17.87 -7.82 2.92
C VAL A 151 -16.54 -7.10 2.68
N ILE A 152 -16.51 -5.78 2.53
CA ILE A 152 -15.26 -5.00 2.50
C ILE A 152 -14.51 -5.20 3.83
N GLY A 153 -15.18 -4.94 4.94
CA GLY A 153 -14.58 -5.14 6.25
C GLY A 153 -14.17 -6.59 6.55
N TRP A 154 -14.63 -7.60 5.81
CA TRP A 154 -14.26 -9.00 6.05
C TRP A 154 -13.27 -9.53 5.01
N LEU A 155 -13.66 -9.55 3.73
CA LEU A 155 -12.89 -10.09 2.62
C LEU A 155 -11.77 -9.14 2.18
N VAL A 156 -12.10 -7.86 1.98
CA VAL A 156 -11.15 -6.88 1.45
C VAL A 156 -10.08 -6.56 2.49
N ASP A 157 -10.49 -6.26 3.72
CA ASP A 157 -9.56 -6.10 4.84
C ASP A 157 -8.82 -7.41 5.15
N GLY A 158 -9.47 -8.57 4.99
CA GLY A 158 -8.81 -9.87 5.15
C GLY A 158 -7.66 -10.07 4.15
N ALA A 159 -7.87 -9.69 2.89
CA ALA A 159 -6.83 -9.73 1.87
C ALA A 159 -5.71 -8.72 2.16
N ALA A 160 -6.07 -7.51 2.59
CA ALA A 160 -5.11 -6.48 3.02
C ALA A 160 -4.24 -6.98 4.17
N ILE A 161 -4.83 -7.60 5.20
CA ILE A 161 -4.11 -8.15 6.36
C ILE A 161 -3.13 -9.24 5.94
N VAL A 162 -3.51 -10.18 5.06
CA VAL A 162 -2.58 -11.22 4.58
C VAL A 162 -1.34 -10.59 3.93
N ASN A 163 -1.54 -9.57 3.08
CA ASN A 163 -0.45 -8.85 2.43
C ASN A 163 0.38 -8.01 3.43
N GLN A 164 -0.27 -7.28 4.34
CA GLN A 164 0.39 -6.37 5.27
C GLN A 164 1.16 -7.10 6.36
N VAL A 165 0.65 -8.23 6.86
CA VAL A 165 1.38 -9.07 7.82
C VAL A 165 2.66 -9.62 7.18
N ALA A 166 2.61 -10.01 5.90
CA ALA A 166 3.82 -10.38 5.15
C ALA A 166 4.83 -9.22 5.02
N LEU A 167 4.35 -7.97 5.01
CA LEU A 167 5.17 -6.77 4.96
C LEU A 167 5.70 -6.30 6.33
N CYS A 168 5.25 -6.88 7.45
CA CYS A 168 5.82 -6.58 8.78
C CYS A 168 7.32 -6.92 8.90
N ARG A 169 7.85 -7.71 7.96
CA ARG A 169 9.28 -8.05 7.84
C ARG A 169 9.92 -7.54 6.54
N THR A 170 9.28 -6.58 5.87
CA THR A 170 9.89 -5.90 4.72
C THR A 170 11.23 -5.27 5.12
N SER A 171 12.19 -5.24 4.19
CA SER A 171 13.57 -4.83 4.46
C SER A 171 13.73 -3.37 4.92
N TYR A 172 12.77 -2.49 4.62
CA TYR A 172 12.85 -1.07 5.02
C TYR A 172 12.18 -0.84 6.38
N GLY A 173 12.99 -0.49 7.38
CA GLY A 173 12.60 -0.38 8.78
C GLY A 173 11.37 0.52 9.03
N PRO A 174 11.32 1.76 8.51
CA PRO A 174 10.16 2.63 8.67
C PRO A 174 8.87 2.01 8.15
N TYR A 175 8.94 1.29 7.03
CA TYR A 175 7.78 0.65 6.43
C TYR A 175 7.34 -0.58 7.24
N ALA A 176 8.28 -1.45 7.64
CA ALA A 176 8.00 -2.59 8.52
C ALA A 176 7.31 -2.16 9.83
N ARG A 177 7.82 -1.10 10.48
CA ARG A 177 7.24 -0.57 11.72
C ARG A 177 5.84 0.03 11.53
N ALA A 178 5.60 0.69 10.39
CA ALA A 178 4.26 1.17 10.04
C ALA A 178 3.29 0.00 9.87
N MET A 179 3.68 -1.07 9.16
CA MET A 179 2.86 -2.27 8.98
C MET A 179 2.54 -2.96 10.30
N VAL A 180 3.48 -3.06 11.24
CA VAL A 180 3.22 -3.61 12.58
C VAL A 180 2.14 -2.83 13.32
N LYS A 181 2.12 -1.50 13.21
CA LYS A 181 1.11 -0.67 13.85
C LYS A 181 -0.25 -0.83 13.16
N ILE A 182 -0.28 -0.69 11.84
CA ILE A 182 -1.49 -0.82 11.01
C ILE A 182 -2.16 -2.19 11.21
N CYS A 183 -1.40 -3.29 11.17
CA CYS A 183 -1.96 -4.64 11.35
C CYS A 183 -2.60 -4.86 12.73
N LYS A 184 -2.12 -4.18 13.79
CA LYS A 184 -2.73 -4.25 15.12
C LYS A 184 -4.10 -3.59 15.16
N GLU A 185 -4.28 -2.51 14.40
CA GLU A 185 -5.52 -1.75 14.34
C GLU A 185 -6.51 -2.42 13.36
N GLU A 186 -6.08 -2.79 12.16
CA GLU A 186 -6.97 -3.36 11.13
C GLU A 186 -7.53 -4.73 11.46
N SER A 187 -6.78 -5.60 12.14
CA SER A 187 -7.28 -6.93 12.50
C SER A 187 -8.52 -6.87 13.42
N PHE A 188 -8.65 -5.81 14.21
CA PHE A 188 -9.86 -5.56 14.99
C PHE A 188 -11.04 -5.20 14.08
N HIS A 189 -10.86 -4.25 13.15
CA HIS A 189 -11.92 -3.84 12.22
C HIS A 189 -12.34 -4.99 11.31
N GLN A 190 -11.39 -5.83 10.90
CA GLN A 190 -11.67 -6.98 10.06
C GLN A 190 -12.62 -7.97 10.74
N ARG A 191 -12.38 -8.22 12.04
CA ARG A 191 -13.28 -9.02 12.85
C ARG A 191 -14.68 -8.40 12.93
N GLN A 192 -14.77 -7.08 13.10
CA GLN A 192 -16.05 -6.39 13.15
C GLN A 192 -16.82 -6.47 11.81
N GLY A 193 -16.12 -6.49 10.68
CA GLY A 193 -16.67 -6.76 9.34
C GLY A 193 -17.25 -8.18 9.23
N PHE A 194 -16.50 -9.18 9.69
CA PHE A 194 -16.99 -10.56 9.73
C PHE A 194 -18.23 -10.72 10.62
N GLU A 195 -18.26 -10.08 11.80
CA GLU A 195 -19.46 -10.07 12.65
C GLU A 195 -20.67 -9.39 12.00
N ALA A 196 -20.45 -8.39 11.13
CA ALA A 196 -21.53 -7.77 10.37
C ALA A 196 -22.07 -8.73 9.31
N CYS A 197 -21.19 -9.48 8.64
CA CYS A 197 -21.58 -10.55 7.72
C CYS A 197 -22.34 -11.67 8.43
N MET A 198 -21.85 -12.11 9.60
CA MET A 198 -22.49 -13.15 10.40
C MET A 198 -23.93 -12.77 10.78
N ALA A 199 -24.16 -11.51 11.15
CA ALA A 199 -25.51 -11.02 11.45
C ALA A 199 -26.47 -11.07 10.24
N LEU A 200 -25.95 -10.90 9.01
CA LEU A 200 -26.73 -11.06 7.79
C LEU A 200 -26.96 -12.54 7.46
N ALA A 201 -25.93 -13.38 7.63
CA ALA A 201 -26.00 -14.82 7.40
C ALA A 201 -27.01 -15.54 8.31
N GLN A 202 -27.14 -15.09 9.56
CA GLN A 202 -28.11 -15.59 10.56
C GLN A 202 -29.46 -14.85 10.51
N GLY A 203 -29.61 -13.89 9.60
CA GLY A 203 -30.80 -13.08 9.44
C GLY A 203 -31.89 -13.77 8.62
N ASN A 204 -32.84 -12.97 8.12
CA ASN A 204 -33.86 -13.44 7.20
C ASN A 204 -33.32 -13.69 5.78
N ASP A 205 -34.13 -14.31 4.92
CA ASP A 205 -33.73 -14.65 3.55
C ASP A 205 -33.23 -13.46 2.73
N ALA A 206 -33.86 -12.28 2.89
CA ALA A 206 -33.43 -11.07 2.19
C ALA A 206 -32.03 -10.61 2.64
N GLN A 207 -31.71 -10.73 3.93
CA GLN A 207 -30.37 -10.42 4.46
C GLN A 207 -29.33 -11.43 3.97
N ARG A 208 -29.66 -12.71 3.92
CA ARG A 208 -28.80 -13.76 3.39
C ARG A 208 -28.51 -13.55 1.90
N GLN A 209 -29.54 -13.23 1.12
CA GLN A 209 -29.40 -12.89 -0.31
C GLN A 209 -28.53 -11.65 -0.52
N LEU A 210 -28.70 -10.62 0.31
CA LEU A 210 -27.87 -9.41 0.26
C LEU A 210 -26.39 -9.72 0.49
N LEU A 211 -26.09 -10.58 1.48
CA LEU A 211 -24.74 -11.04 1.75
C LEU A 211 -24.16 -11.84 0.58
N GLN A 212 -24.90 -12.80 0.04
CA GLN A 212 -24.44 -13.60 -1.08
C GLN A 212 -24.16 -12.74 -2.32
N ASP A 213 -25.02 -11.76 -2.63
CA ASP A 213 -24.80 -10.83 -3.74
C ASP A 213 -23.53 -9.98 -3.55
N ALA A 214 -23.28 -9.49 -2.33
CA ALA A 214 -22.05 -8.77 -2.02
C ALA A 214 -20.80 -9.66 -2.18
N ILE A 215 -20.83 -10.91 -1.69
CA ILE A 215 -19.73 -11.87 -1.89
C ILE A 215 -19.51 -12.12 -3.38
N ASN A 216 -20.57 -12.32 -4.16
CA ASN A 216 -20.48 -12.57 -5.59
C ASN A 216 -19.74 -11.45 -6.33
N ARG A 217 -20.00 -10.19 -5.94
CA ARG A 217 -19.39 -9.02 -6.57
C ARG A 217 -17.97 -8.71 -6.09
N PHE A 218 -17.62 -9.07 -4.85
CA PHE A 218 -16.34 -8.68 -4.24
C PHE A 218 -15.31 -9.80 -4.13
N TRP A 219 -15.67 -11.07 -4.34
CA TRP A 219 -14.74 -12.21 -4.26
C TRP A 219 -13.54 -12.05 -5.20
N TRP A 220 -13.77 -11.98 -6.51
CA TRP A 220 -12.71 -11.86 -7.51
C TRP A 220 -11.92 -10.56 -7.36
N PRO A 221 -12.55 -9.39 -7.13
CA PRO A 221 -11.83 -8.16 -6.83
C PRO A 221 -10.90 -8.26 -5.61
N ALA A 222 -11.29 -8.99 -4.56
CA ALA A 222 -10.42 -9.19 -3.39
C ALA A 222 -9.18 -10.03 -3.76
N LEU A 223 -9.33 -11.08 -4.59
CA LEU A 223 -8.19 -11.87 -5.08
C LEU A 223 -7.24 -11.07 -5.97
N MET A 224 -7.76 -10.10 -6.73
CA MET A 224 -6.95 -9.18 -7.55
C MET A 224 -6.09 -8.22 -6.72
N MET A 225 -6.37 -8.02 -5.42
CA MET A 225 -5.58 -7.14 -4.55
C MET A 225 -4.13 -7.61 -4.37
N PHE A 226 -3.89 -8.92 -4.50
CA PHE A 226 -2.54 -9.50 -4.42
C PHE A 226 -1.69 -9.17 -5.67
N GLY A 227 -2.28 -8.56 -6.70
CA GLY A 227 -1.59 -8.19 -7.93
C GLY A 227 -1.60 -9.30 -8.99
N PRO A 228 -0.85 -9.13 -10.10
CA PRO A 228 -0.81 -10.10 -11.20
C PRO A 228 -0.15 -11.42 -10.76
N ASN A 229 -0.35 -12.47 -11.55
CA ASN A 229 0.41 -13.73 -11.43
C ASN A 229 1.92 -13.47 -11.41
N ASP A 230 2.66 -14.38 -10.79
CA ASP A 230 4.12 -14.25 -10.62
C ASP A 230 4.85 -14.11 -11.95
N ASP A 231 4.38 -14.82 -12.99
CA ASP A 231 4.90 -14.75 -14.37
C ASP A 231 4.67 -13.38 -15.06
N ASN A 232 3.74 -12.57 -14.54
CA ASN A 232 3.36 -11.27 -15.09
C ASN A 232 3.61 -10.12 -14.10
N SER A 233 4.52 -10.30 -13.15
CA SER A 233 4.79 -9.33 -12.07
C SER A 233 6.18 -8.66 -12.22
N PRO A 234 6.30 -7.57 -13.01
CA PRO A 234 7.61 -7.02 -13.41
C PRO A 234 8.45 -6.47 -12.24
N ASN A 235 7.83 -6.17 -11.11
CA ASN A 235 8.53 -5.68 -9.92
C ASN A 235 8.99 -6.82 -9.00
N SER A 236 8.44 -8.03 -9.14
CA SER A 236 8.62 -9.10 -8.14
C SER A 236 10.07 -9.57 -8.02
N ALA A 237 10.80 -9.73 -9.14
CA ALA A 237 12.18 -10.19 -9.10
C ALA A 237 13.09 -9.31 -8.20
N ARG A 238 13.05 -7.98 -8.40
CA ARG A 238 13.82 -7.04 -7.58
C ARG A 238 13.28 -6.90 -6.16
N SER A 239 11.95 -6.82 -6.00
CA SER A 239 11.34 -6.69 -4.68
C SER A 239 11.63 -7.90 -3.78
N MET A 240 11.68 -9.11 -4.35
CA MET A 240 12.04 -10.33 -3.63
C MET A 240 13.54 -10.36 -3.30
N ALA A 241 14.41 -10.06 -4.29
CA ALA A 241 15.86 -10.02 -4.07
C ALA A 241 16.26 -9.02 -2.97
N TRP A 242 15.58 -7.87 -2.89
CA TRP A 242 15.81 -6.88 -1.86
C TRP A 242 15.00 -7.11 -0.57
N LYS A 243 14.25 -8.22 -0.45
CA LYS A 243 13.36 -8.50 0.68
C LYS A 243 12.36 -7.38 0.99
N ILE A 244 11.99 -6.58 -0.02
CA ILE A 244 10.82 -5.67 0.07
C ILE A 244 9.55 -6.50 0.15
N LYS A 245 9.50 -7.55 -0.67
CA LYS A 245 8.44 -8.56 -0.73
C LYS A 245 9.05 -9.89 -0.28
N LEU A 246 8.40 -10.61 0.62
CA LEU A 246 8.90 -11.87 1.16
C LEU A 246 8.23 -13.11 0.56
N HIS A 247 7.00 -12.94 0.11
CA HIS A 247 6.17 -13.98 -0.47
C HIS A 247 5.69 -13.51 -1.85
N SER A 248 5.50 -14.45 -2.76
CA SER A 248 5.02 -14.14 -4.10
C SER A 248 3.56 -13.63 -4.11
N ASN A 249 3.08 -13.12 -5.24
CA ASN A 249 1.69 -12.63 -5.32
C ASN A 249 0.74 -13.84 -5.18
N ASP A 250 1.06 -14.91 -5.89
CA ASP A 250 0.25 -16.13 -5.92
C ASP A 250 0.34 -16.89 -4.59
N GLU A 251 1.49 -16.90 -3.91
CA GLU A 251 1.62 -17.48 -2.56
C GLU A 251 0.69 -16.81 -1.53
N LEU A 252 0.62 -15.47 -1.55
CA LEU A 252 -0.26 -14.72 -0.65
C LEU A 252 -1.73 -14.88 -1.04
N ARG A 253 -2.04 -14.89 -2.33
CA ARG A 253 -3.40 -15.15 -2.83
C ARG A 253 -3.89 -16.54 -2.44
N GLN A 254 -3.07 -17.57 -2.63
CA GLN A 254 -3.40 -18.96 -2.25
C GLN A 254 -3.67 -19.05 -0.74
N ARG A 255 -2.78 -18.49 0.09
CA ARG A 255 -2.96 -18.45 1.55
C ARG A 255 -4.26 -17.76 1.94
N PHE A 256 -4.61 -16.67 1.26
CA PHE A 256 -5.88 -15.99 1.50
C PHE A 256 -7.07 -16.87 1.16
N VAL A 257 -7.08 -17.56 0.01
CA VAL A 257 -8.14 -18.50 -0.37
C VAL A 257 -8.29 -19.60 0.69
N ASP A 258 -7.19 -20.27 1.06
CA ASP A 258 -7.22 -21.36 2.04
C ASP A 258 -7.76 -20.92 3.40
N ASN A 259 -7.44 -19.71 3.83
CA ASN A 259 -7.92 -19.16 5.11
C ASN A 259 -9.38 -18.69 5.03
N THR A 260 -9.85 -18.28 3.85
CA THR A 260 -11.11 -17.55 3.70
C THR A 260 -12.26 -18.44 3.28
N VAL A 261 -12.01 -19.51 2.51
CA VAL A 261 -13.07 -20.47 2.13
C VAL A 261 -13.76 -21.06 3.37
N PRO A 262 -13.06 -21.51 4.43
CA PRO A 262 -13.72 -21.95 5.65
C PRO A 262 -14.58 -20.86 6.32
N GLN A 263 -14.22 -19.58 6.17
CA GLN A 263 -15.02 -18.47 6.69
C GLN A 263 -16.30 -18.25 5.87
N VAL A 264 -16.25 -18.47 4.56
CA VAL A 264 -17.43 -18.48 3.68
C VAL A 264 -18.39 -19.61 4.09
N GLU A 265 -17.84 -20.81 4.37
CA GLU A 265 -18.61 -21.96 4.85
C GLU A 265 -19.27 -21.71 6.21
N ILE A 266 -18.56 -21.06 7.14
CA ILE A 266 -19.11 -20.66 8.45
C ILE A 266 -20.32 -19.72 8.29
N LEU A 267 -20.32 -18.85 7.27
CA LEU A 267 -21.46 -17.98 6.96
C LEU A 267 -22.60 -18.72 6.24
N GLY A 268 -22.41 -19.98 5.85
CA GLY A 268 -23.35 -20.74 5.03
C GLY A 268 -23.58 -20.08 3.66
N MET A 269 -22.54 -19.45 3.11
CA MET A 269 -22.53 -18.79 1.81
C MET A 269 -21.75 -19.63 0.79
N THR A 270 -21.76 -19.19 -0.46
CA THR A 270 -21.03 -19.84 -1.57
C THR A 270 -20.02 -18.87 -2.17
N VAL A 271 -18.96 -19.43 -2.76
CA VAL A 271 -17.98 -18.68 -3.55
C VAL A 271 -18.44 -18.65 -5.01
N PRO A 272 -18.37 -17.51 -5.73
CA PRO A 272 -18.74 -17.40 -7.14
C PRO A 272 -17.65 -17.96 -8.07
N ASP A 273 -17.22 -19.19 -7.82
CA ASP A 273 -16.15 -19.87 -8.54
C ASP A 273 -16.53 -21.36 -8.75
N PRO A 274 -17.00 -21.74 -9.95
CA PRO A 274 -17.36 -23.12 -10.26
C PRO A 274 -16.17 -24.09 -10.20
N ASP A 275 -14.94 -23.60 -10.33
CA ASP A 275 -13.72 -24.40 -10.34
C ASP A 275 -13.11 -24.56 -8.94
N LEU A 276 -13.69 -23.91 -7.92
CA LEU A 276 -13.21 -23.97 -6.54
C LEU A 276 -13.39 -25.38 -5.97
N GLN A 277 -12.28 -26.03 -5.63
CA GLN A 277 -12.29 -27.35 -4.99
C GLN A 277 -11.07 -27.55 -4.09
N PHE A 278 -11.24 -28.28 -2.99
CA PHE A 278 -10.12 -28.68 -2.15
C PHE A 278 -9.35 -29.82 -2.80
N ASP A 279 -8.05 -29.64 -3.00
CA ASP A 279 -7.14 -30.65 -3.54
C ASP A 279 -6.37 -31.31 -2.39
N GLU A 280 -6.83 -32.49 -1.97
CA GLU A 280 -6.22 -33.25 -0.86
C GLU A 280 -4.73 -33.55 -1.09
N ALA A 281 -4.29 -33.69 -2.34
CA ALA A 281 -2.90 -34.02 -2.65
C ALA A 281 -1.94 -32.88 -2.34
N SER A 282 -2.39 -31.63 -2.51
CA SER A 282 -1.58 -30.44 -2.19
C SER A 282 -1.94 -29.80 -0.85
N GLY A 283 -3.10 -30.11 -0.29
CA GLY A 283 -3.60 -29.47 0.93
C GLY A 283 -4.09 -28.03 0.72
N HIS A 284 -4.40 -27.66 -0.52
CA HIS A 284 -4.79 -26.31 -0.93
C HIS A 284 -6.12 -26.32 -1.68
N TYR A 285 -6.88 -25.24 -1.57
CA TYR A 285 -7.98 -24.99 -2.49
C TYR A 285 -7.44 -24.59 -3.87
N ARG A 286 -7.85 -25.29 -4.91
CA ARG A 286 -7.69 -24.86 -6.30
C ARG A 286 -8.87 -23.98 -6.66
N PHE A 287 -8.60 -22.81 -7.22
CA PHE A 287 -9.60 -21.82 -7.61
C PHE A 287 -9.44 -21.47 -9.09
N GLY A 288 -10.51 -20.98 -9.72
CA GLY A 288 -10.58 -20.65 -11.13
C GLY A 288 -9.69 -19.46 -11.55
N GLU A 289 -9.63 -19.23 -12.85
CA GLU A 289 -8.81 -18.16 -13.43
C GLU A 289 -9.39 -16.78 -13.11
N ILE A 290 -8.52 -15.85 -12.72
CA ILE A 290 -8.89 -14.45 -12.53
C ILE A 290 -9.07 -13.78 -13.89
N ASP A 291 -10.07 -12.89 -14.02
CA ASP A 291 -10.20 -12.02 -15.17
C ASP A 291 -9.07 -10.96 -15.18
N TRP A 292 -7.95 -11.30 -15.82
CA TRP A 292 -6.82 -10.39 -15.97
C TRP A 292 -7.11 -9.22 -16.92
N GLN A 293 -8.11 -9.34 -17.80
CA GLN A 293 -8.51 -8.23 -18.65
C GLN A 293 -9.22 -7.16 -17.82
N GLU A 294 -10.17 -7.56 -16.97
CA GLU A 294 -10.79 -6.69 -15.96
C GLU A 294 -9.72 -6.04 -15.06
N PHE A 295 -8.82 -6.85 -14.49
CA PHE A 295 -7.74 -6.33 -13.64
C PHE A 295 -6.95 -5.21 -14.32
N ASN A 296 -6.53 -5.42 -15.57
CA ASN A 296 -5.75 -4.45 -16.34
C ASN A 296 -6.54 -3.17 -16.66
N GLU A 297 -7.83 -3.29 -16.99
CA GLU A 297 -8.71 -2.13 -17.20
C GLU A 297 -8.84 -1.31 -15.90
N VAL A 298 -9.09 -1.97 -14.76
CA VAL A 298 -9.24 -1.31 -13.45
C VAL A 298 -7.97 -0.57 -13.04
N ILE A 299 -6.80 -1.21 -13.07
CA ILE A 299 -5.54 -0.55 -12.67
C ILE A 299 -5.09 0.54 -13.65
N SER A 300 -5.63 0.53 -14.87
CA SER A 300 -5.37 1.55 -15.90
C SER A 300 -6.37 2.70 -15.91
N GLY A 301 -7.26 2.76 -14.90
CA GLY A 301 -8.20 3.87 -14.75
C GLY A 301 -9.54 3.70 -15.45
N ARG A 302 -9.87 2.49 -15.95
CA ARG A 302 -11.07 2.20 -16.76
C ARG A 302 -12.05 1.22 -16.08
N GLY A 303 -11.91 1.00 -14.78
CA GLY A 303 -12.88 0.25 -13.98
C GLY A 303 -14.08 1.11 -13.55
N ILE A 304 -14.99 0.49 -12.79
CA ILE A 304 -16.35 0.99 -12.54
C ILE A 304 -16.36 2.37 -11.86
N CYS A 305 -15.52 2.61 -10.86
CA CYS A 305 -15.51 3.86 -10.09
C CYS A 305 -14.22 4.68 -10.20
N ASN A 306 -13.27 4.33 -11.06
CA ASN A 306 -11.98 5.03 -11.12
C ASN A 306 -12.14 6.55 -11.31
N HIS A 307 -13.03 6.94 -12.24
CA HIS A 307 -13.31 8.33 -12.52
C HIS A 307 -13.91 9.04 -11.30
N GLU A 308 -14.93 8.44 -10.67
CA GLU A 308 -15.64 8.97 -9.51
C GLU A 308 -14.72 9.11 -8.30
N ARG A 309 -13.84 8.14 -8.05
CA ARG A 309 -12.87 8.19 -6.93
C ARG A 309 -11.93 9.36 -7.09
N LEU A 310 -11.27 9.49 -8.25
CA LEU A 310 -10.34 10.59 -8.49
C LEU A 310 -11.06 11.95 -8.55
N ALA A 311 -12.24 12.02 -9.17
CA ALA A 311 -13.04 13.25 -9.21
C ALA A 311 -13.42 13.72 -7.80
N ALA A 312 -13.84 12.81 -6.91
CA ALA A 312 -14.16 13.14 -5.53
C ALA A 312 -12.93 13.67 -4.76
N LYS A 313 -11.75 13.05 -4.93
CA LYS A 313 -10.53 13.51 -4.27
C LYS A 313 -10.01 14.84 -4.84
N ARG A 314 -10.08 15.04 -6.16
CA ARG A 314 -9.74 16.31 -6.82
C ARG A 314 -10.65 17.44 -6.35
N LYS A 315 -11.97 17.23 -6.36
CA LYS A 315 -12.94 18.21 -5.86
C LYS A 315 -12.64 18.61 -4.40
N ALA A 316 -12.38 17.64 -3.52
CA ALA A 316 -12.03 17.92 -2.13
C ALA A 316 -10.71 18.69 -1.99
N TRP A 317 -9.73 18.42 -2.87
CA TRP A 317 -8.47 19.15 -2.91
C TRP A 317 -8.67 20.59 -3.39
N GLU A 318 -9.34 20.80 -4.51
CA GLU A 318 -9.60 22.11 -5.11
C GLU A 318 -10.47 22.99 -4.20
N GLU A 319 -11.62 22.49 -3.75
CA GLU A 319 -12.53 23.26 -2.89
C GLU A 319 -11.95 23.51 -1.49
N GLY A 320 -11.00 22.70 -1.05
CA GLY A 320 -10.29 22.86 0.22
C GLY A 320 -9.09 23.82 0.15
N GLU A 321 -8.76 24.39 -1.01
CA GLU A 321 -7.58 25.25 -1.20
C GLU A 321 -7.57 26.44 -0.25
N TRP A 322 -8.68 27.19 -0.20
CA TRP A 322 -8.79 28.36 0.66
C TRP A 322 -8.58 28.04 2.15
N VAL A 323 -8.95 26.83 2.60
CA VAL A 323 -8.71 26.38 3.99
C VAL A 323 -7.21 26.18 4.23
N ARG A 324 -6.50 25.57 3.28
CA ARG A 324 -5.04 25.36 3.37
C ARG A 324 -4.29 26.69 3.35
N GLU A 325 -4.66 27.60 2.46
CA GLU A 325 -4.07 28.94 2.38
C GLU A 325 -4.34 29.76 3.66
N ALA A 326 -5.56 29.70 4.19
CA ALA A 326 -5.91 30.36 5.44
C ALA A 326 -5.09 29.84 6.63
N ALA A 327 -4.89 28.52 6.73
CA ALA A 327 -4.07 27.91 7.76
C ALA A 327 -2.60 28.35 7.66
N LEU A 328 -2.03 28.38 6.44
CA LEU A 328 -0.66 28.84 6.20
C LEU A 328 -0.49 30.31 6.59
N ALA A 329 -1.38 31.19 6.12
CA ALA A 329 -1.33 32.61 6.44
C ALA A 329 -1.51 32.88 7.94
N HIS A 330 -2.33 32.10 8.64
CA HIS A 330 -2.47 32.18 10.10
C HIS A 330 -1.15 31.80 10.79
N ALA A 331 -0.53 30.68 10.42
CA ALA A 331 0.71 30.20 11.02
C ALA A 331 1.86 31.21 10.85
N GLN A 332 2.00 31.81 9.67
CA GLN A 332 3.01 32.86 9.41
C GLN A 332 2.82 34.08 10.31
N LYS A 333 1.58 34.52 10.53
CA LYS A 333 1.26 35.63 11.44
C LYS A 333 1.61 35.29 12.90
N GLN A 334 1.35 34.06 13.34
CA GLN A 334 1.72 33.61 14.69
C GLN A 334 3.24 33.59 14.86
N GLN A 335 3.98 33.03 13.90
CA GLN A 335 5.44 33.02 13.93
C GLN A 335 6.04 34.43 13.98
N ALA A 336 5.53 35.36 13.17
CA ALA A 336 5.99 36.75 13.18
C ALA A 336 5.73 37.45 14.52
N ARG A 337 4.60 37.16 15.18
CA ARG A 337 4.27 37.69 16.52
C ARG A 337 5.12 37.09 17.64
N SER A 338 5.49 35.81 17.54
CA SER A 338 6.35 35.16 18.54
C SER A 338 7.83 35.55 18.40
N ALA A 339 8.25 36.01 17.21
CA ALA A 339 9.62 36.43 16.94
C ALA A 339 9.88 37.93 17.21
N ALA A 340 8.83 38.75 17.31
CA ALA A 340 8.87 40.16 17.70
C ALA A 340 8.74 40.29 19.22
#